data_AF-A0A496TMS5-F1
#
_entry.id   AF-A0A496TMS5-F1
#
_cell.length_a   1.000
_cell.length_b   1.000
_cell.length_c   1.000
_cell.angle_alpha   90.00
_cell.angle_beta   90.00
_cell.angle_gamma   90.00
#
_symmetry.space_group_name_H-M   'P 1'
#
loop_
_entity.id
_entity.type
_entity.pdbx_description
1 polymer ?
#
loop_
_entity_poly.entity_id
_entity_poly.type
_entity_poly.pdbx_seq_one_letter_code
_entity_poly.pdbx_strand_id
1 'polypeptide(L)' 'MAYFIDASKCSGCGACLDVCPQGAIYMVNHTAMIDS' A
#
# COMPACT_ATOMS: atom_id res chain seq x y z
N MET A 1 -0.12 -10.55 -10.36
CA MET A 1 0.67 -9.31 -10.45
C MET A 1 1.13 -8.98 -9.04
N ALA A 2 2.44 -9.00 -8.78
CA ALA A 2 2.97 -8.64 -7.47
C ALA A 2 3.20 -7.13 -7.43
N TYR A 3 2.55 -6.45 -6.49
CA TYR A 3 2.75 -5.03 -6.24
C TYR A 3 3.67 -4.89 -5.03
N PHE A 4 4.61 -3.95 -5.08
CA PHE A 4 5.54 -3.66 -4.00
C PHE A 4 5.45 -2.17 -3.68
N ILE A 5 5.25 -1.85 -2.41
CA ILE A 5 5.20 -0.47 -1.93
C ILE A 5 6.55 -0.15 -1.31
N ASP A 6 7.26 0.79 -1.92
CA ASP A 6 8.48 1.34 -1.34
C ASP A 6 8.09 2.31 -0.22
N ALA A 7 8.26 1.88 1.02
CA ALA A 7 7.96 2.66 2.21
C ALA A 7 8.73 3.98 2.25
N SER A 8 9.94 4.05 1.69
CA SER A 8 10.74 5.27 1.65
C SER A 8 10.18 6.32 0.67
N LYS A 9 9.42 5.88 -0.34
CA LYS A 9 8.74 6.76 -1.30
C LYS A 9 7.25 6.93 -0.98
N CYS A 10 6.74 6.19 -0.01
CA CYS A 10 5.35 6.27 0.39
C CYS A 10 5.10 7.61 1.09
N SER A 11 4.23 8.43 0.50
CA SER A 11 3.79 9.68 1.12
C SER A 11 2.52 9.51 1.96
N GLY A 12 2.04 8.27 2.14
CA GLY A 12 0.80 7.98 2.87
C GLY A 12 -0.49 8.47 2.19
N CYS A 13 -0.47 8.69 0.87
CA CYS A 13 -1.62 9.27 0.15
C CYS A 13 -2.83 8.34 0.03
N GLY A 14 -2.65 7.02 0.15
CA GLY A 14 -3.73 6.03 0.10
C GLY A 14 -4.29 5.71 -1.29
N ALA A 15 -3.77 6.32 -2.35
CA ALA A 15 -4.19 6.00 -3.72
C ALA A 15 -4.05 4.50 -4.07
N CYS A 16 -3.09 3.81 -3.45
CA CYS A 16 -2.89 2.38 -3.63
C CYS A 16 -4.02 1.52 -3.04
N LEU A 17 -4.70 1.97 -1.97
CA LEU A 17 -5.80 1.25 -1.34
C LEU A 17 -6.99 1.11 -2.30
N ASP A 18 -7.36 2.21 -2.97
CA ASP A 18 -8.52 2.24 -3.88
C ASP A 18 -8.33 1.40 -5.14
N VAL A 19 -7.09 1.29 -5.63
CA VAL A 19 -6.77 0.52 -6.85
C VAL A 19 -6.50 -0.95 -6.57
N CYS A 20 -6.33 -1.36 -5.31
CA CYS A 20 -5.98 -2.74 -4.99
C CYS A 20 -7.20 -3.65 -5.14
N PRO A 21 -7.25 -4.51 -6.18
CA PRO A 21 -8.42 -5.37 -6.38
C PRO A 21 -8.50 -6.49 -5.35
N GLN A 22 -7.38 -6.81 -4.70
CA GLN A 22 -7.27 -7.88 -3.70
C GLN A 22 -7.54 -7.40 -2.28
N GLY A 23 -7.57 -6.09 -2.02
CA GLY A 23 -7.67 -5.56 -0.67
C GLY A 23 -6.51 -5.96 0.25
N ALA A 24 -5.35 -6.33 -0.31
CA ALA A 24 -4.18 -6.80 0.45
C ALA A 24 -3.34 -5.65 1.03
N ILE A 25 -3.69 -4.40 0.74
CA ILE A 25 -2.96 -3.21 1.19
C ILE A 25 -3.62 -2.67 2.46
N TYR A 26 -2.83 -2.38 3.48
CA TYR A 26 -3.26 -1.73 4.71
C TYR A 26 -2.31 -0.60 5.09
N MET A 27 -2.78 0.40 5.83
CA MET A 27 -1.93 1.51 6.30
C MET A 27 -1.49 1.31 7.75
N VAL A 28 -0.19 1.50 7.99
CA VAL A 28 0.42 1.53 9.32
C VAL A 28 1.27 2.78 9.44
N ASN A 29 1.00 3.64 10.43
CA ASN A 29 1.76 4.88 10.68
C ASN A 29 2.00 5.71 9.40
N HIS A 30 0.95 5.99 8.63
CA HIS A 30 1.00 6.75 7.37
C HIS A 30 1.82 6.08 6.24
N THR A 31 2.13 4.79 6.36
CA THR A 31 2.82 4.00 5.33
C THR A 31 1.93 2.86 4.89
N ALA A 32 1.79 2.66 3.57
CA ALA A 32 1.05 1.52 3.04
C ALA A 32 1.92 0.26 3.04
N MET A 33 1.36 -0.84 3.54
CA MET A 33 1.96 -2.16 3.70
C MET A 33 1.11 -3.21 3.01
N ILE A 34 1.71 -4.31 2.56
CA ILE A 34 1.04 -5.41 1.86
C ILE A 34 1.10 -6.65 2.74
N ASP A 35 -0.04 -7.33 2.91
CA ASP A 35 -0.09 -8.65 3.53
C ASP A 35 0.41 -9.66 2.51
N SER A 36 1.48 -10.39 2.86
CA SER A 36 2.24 -11.22 1.93
C SER A 36 1.71 -12.64 1.84
#